data_AF-A0A7Z9K7N1-F1
#
_entry.id   AF-A0A7Z9K7N1-F1
#
_cell.length_a   1.000
_cell.length_b   1.000
_cell.length_c   1.000
_cell.angle_alpha   90.00
_cell.angle_beta   90.00
_cell.angle_gamma   90.00
#
_symmetry.space_group_name_H-M   'P 1'
#
loop_
_entity.id
_entity.type
_entity.pdbx_description
1 polymer ?
#
loop_
_entity_poly.entity_id
_entity_poly.type
_entity_poly.pdbx_seq_one_letter_code
_entity_poly.pdbx_strand_id
1 'polypeptide(L)'
;MRLKYIIRRLKRLFDAYLPDRELIMRTDGKVWFVKISKKIQIAGFILIIVTSGWGIFSSFSFFVSGKVIEAKEKEILKTRIVYRGLLSEISNYQSKFTILTDDLEKNHESMLGLVEKNANLQQNLSTAKSKLVSSKRRFKTELVSSKRQYETELVSSKRRQDEIA
;
A
#
# COMPACT_ATOMS: atom_id res chain seq x y z
N MET A 1 -54.36 -8.04 4.34
CA MET A 1 -55.82 -7.94 4.05
C MET A 1 -56.20 -7.05 2.86
N ARG A 2 -55.46 -5.98 2.51
CA ARG A 2 -55.89 -5.02 1.47
C ARG A 2 -55.85 -5.53 0.02
N LEU A 3 -54.94 -6.46 -0.31
CA LEU A 3 -54.81 -7.00 -1.66
C LEU A 3 -56.05 -7.79 -2.11
N LYS A 4 -56.63 -8.61 -1.24
CA LYS A 4 -57.86 -9.39 -1.52
C LYS A 4 -59.07 -8.48 -1.78
N TYR A 5 -59.15 -7.32 -1.12
CA TYR A 5 -60.24 -6.36 -1.33
C TYR A 5 -60.12 -5.67 -2.68
N ILE A 6 -58.90 -5.25 -3.06
CA ILE A 6 -58.63 -4.62 -4.36
C ILE A 6 -58.92 -5.60 -5.49
N ILE A 7 -58.46 -6.84 -5.40
CA ILE A 7 -58.73 -7.88 -6.40
C ILE A 7 -60.24 -8.13 -6.54
N ARG A 8 -60.99 -8.19 -5.43
CA ARG A 8 -62.46 -8.36 -5.47
C ARG A 8 -63.19 -7.15 -6.05
N ARG A 9 -62.69 -5.94 -5.83
CA ARG A 9 -63.28 -4.71 -6.38
C ARG A 9 -62.97 -4.58 -7.88
N LEU A 10 -61.75 -4.90 -8.27
CA LEU A 10 -61.34 -4.96 -9.67
C LEU A 10 -62.15 -6.02 -10.41
N LYS A 11 -62.27 -7.24 -9.85
CA LYS A 11 -63.09 -8.31 -10.44
C LYS A 11 -64.55 -7.87 -10.68
N ARG A 12 -65.17 -7.16 -9.74
CA ARG A 12 -66.54 -6.62 -9.92
C ARG A 12 -66.64 -5.55 -11.01
N LEU A 13 -65.65 -4.68 -11.15
CA LEU A 13 -65.60 -3.69 -12.23
C LEU A 13 -65.35 -4.36 -13.59
N PHE A 14 -64.51 -5.39 -13.63
CA PHE A 14 -64.26 -6.21 -14.82
C PHE A 14 -65.50 -7.01 -15.23
N ASP A 15 -66.21 -7.60 -14.27
CA ASP A 15 -67.45 -8.33 -14.52
C ASP A 15 -68.57 -7.41 -15.05
N ALA A 16 -68.58 -6.14 -14.63
CA ALA A 16 -69.53 -5.13 -15.12
C ALA A 16 -69.15 -4.57 -16.50
N TYR A 17 -67.85 -4.42 -16.80
CA TYR A 17 -67.37 -3.86 -18.07
C TYR A 17 -67.28 -4.91 -19.19
N LEU A 18 -67.11 -6.19 -18.83
CA LEU A 18 -67.09 -7.33 -19.75
C LEU A 18 -68.27 -8.27 -19.47
N PRO A 19 -69.50 -7.89 -19.89
CA PRO A 19 -70.58 -8.85 -20.02
C PRO A 19 -70.22 -9.87 -21.10
N ASP A 20 -70.64 -11.13 -20.94
CA ASP A 20 -70.44 -12.20 -21.93
C ASP A 20 -71.13 -11.78 -23.24
N ARG A 21 -70.37 -11.18 -24.16
CA ARG A 21 -70.89 -10.76 -25.46
C ARG A 21 -70.86 -11.95 -26.41
N GLU A 22 -72.02 -12.55 -26.60
CA GLU A 22 -72.29 -13.39 -27.77
C GLU A 22 -72.34 -12.47 -28.99
N LEU A 23 -71.23 -12.42 -29.74
CA LEU A 23 -71.16 -11.63 -30.97
C LEU A 23 -71.82 -12.45 -32.09
N ILE A 24 -73.06 -12.12 -32.44
CA ILE A 24 -73.77 -12.76 -33.54
C ILE A 24 -73.23 -12.15 -34.84
N MET A 25 -72.30 -12.85 -35.50
CA MET A 25 -71.91 -12.52 -36.87
C MET A 25 -72.80 -13.30 -37.84
N ARG A 26 -73.59 -12.55 -38.62
CA ARG A 26 -74.38 -13.07 -39.73
C ARG A 26 -73.67 -12.70 -41.03
N THR A 27 -73.00 -13.69 -41.62
CA THR A 27 -72.45 -13.60 -42.98
C THR A 27 -73.12 -14.69 -43.81
N ASP A 28 -73.77 -14.31 -44.92
CA ASP A 28 -74.38 -15.19 -45.92
C ASP A 28 -75.13 -16.42 -45.39
N GLY A 29 -76.13 -16.19 -44.53
CA GLY A 29 -77.12 -17.22 -44.17
C GLY A 29 -76.65 -18.30 -43.19
N LYS A 30 -75.38 -18.29 -42.74
CA LYS A 30 -74.89 -19.14 -41.66
C LYS A 30 -74.54 -18.30 -40.43
N VAL A 31 -75.23 -18.54 -39.33
CA VAL A 31 -74.99 -17.85 -38.05
C VAL A 31 -73.89 -18.60 -37.30
N TRP A 32 -72.72 -17.97 -37.14
CA TRP A 32 -71.62 -18.52 -36.36
C TRP A 32 -71.60 -17.87 -34.97
N PHE A 33 -71.70 -18.69 -33.93
CA PHE A 33 -71.62 -18.24 -32.53
C PHE A 33 -70.16 -18.28 -32.07
N VAL A 34 -69.44 -17.17 -32.19
CA VAL A 34 -68.08 -17.06 -31.65
C VAL A 34 -68.17 -16.53 -30.22
N LYS A 35 -68.09 -17.44 -29.24
CA LYS A 35 -68.01 -17.08 -27.83
C LYS A 35 -66.58 -16.62 -27.52
N ILE A 36 -66.36 -15.31 -27.50
CA ILE A 36 -65.10 -14.78 -26.98
C ILE A 36 -65.08 -15.07 -25.47
N SER A 37 -64.29 -16.08 -25.08
CA SER A 37 -64.19 -16.51 -23.70
C SER A 37 -63.63 -15.36 -22.84
N LYS A 38 -64.36 -15.01 -21.79
CA LYS A 38 -63.99 -13.99 -20.78
C LYS A 38 -62.56 -14.15 -20.23
N LYS A 39 -62.05 -15.39 -20.22
CA LYS A 39 -60.66 -15.71 -19.84
C LYS A 39 -59.62 -15.05 -20.76
N ILE A 40 -59.89 -15.00 -22.07
CA ILE A 40 -58.97 -14.44 -23.07
C ILE A 40 -58.93 -12.91 -22.95
N GLN A 41 -60.08 -12.27 -22.70
CA GLN A 41 -60.14 -10.82 -22.50
C GLN A 41 -59.39 -10.38 -21.22
N ILE A 42 -59.54 -11.14 -20.13
CA ILE A 42 -58.79 -10.90 -18.89
C ILE A 42 -57.29 -11.10 -19.12
N ALA A 43 -56.90 -12.16 -19.83
CA ALA A 43 -55.50 -12.41 -20.16
C ALA A 43 -54.90 -11.26 -21.00
N GLY A 44 -55.64 -10.76 -21.99
CA GLY A 44 -55.22 -9.60 -22.80
C GLY A 44 -55.05 -8.33 -21.96
N PHE A 45 -55.95 -8.05 -21.03
CA PHE A 45 -55.84 -6.88 -20.17
C PHE A 45 -54.63 -6.97 -19.23
N ILE A 46 -54.38 -8.15 -18.64
CA ILE A 46 -53.20 -8.39 -17.82
C ILE A 46 -51.94 -8.18 -18.65
N LEU A 47 -51.90 -8.71 -19.88
CA LEU A 47 -50.76 -8.53 -20.78
C LEU A 47 -50.48 -7.03 -21.02
N ILE A 48 -51.51 -6.24 -21.32
CA ILE A 48 -51.39 -4.79 -21.55
C ILE A 48 -50.86 -4.07 -20.31
N ILE A 49 -51.35 -4.41 -19.11
CA ILE A 49 -50.83 -3.81 -17.87
C ILE A 49 -49.36 -4.18 -17.67
N VAL A 50 -49.00 -5.45 -17.86
CA VAL A 50 -47.63 -5.91 -17.64
C VAL A 50 -46.68 -5.25 -18.62
N THR A 51 -47.03 -5.17 -19.91
CA THR A 51 -46.18 -4.51 -20.92
C THR A 51 -46.08 -3.01 -20.68
N SER A 52 -47.17 -2.34 -20.31
CA SER A 52 -47.17 -0.91 -20.00
C SER A 52 -46.37 -0.61 -18.73
N GLY A 53 -46.56 -1.42 -17.68
CA GLY A 53 -45.82 -1.30 -16.42
C GLY A 53 -44.33 -1.53 -16.62
N TRP A 54 -43.96 -2.52 -17.43
CA TRP A 54 -42.58 -2.77 -17.82
C TRP A 54 -41.98 -1.58 -18.59
N GLY A 55 -42.72 -1.02 -19.56
CA GLY A 55 -42.27 0.13 -20.35
C GLY A 55 -42.01 1.37 -19.48
N ILE A 56 -42.93 1.67 -18.55
CA ILE A 56 -42.79 2.78 -17.60
C ILE A 56 -41.59 2.54 -16.65
N PHE A 57 -41.49 1.33 -16.07
CA PHE A 57 -40.39 0.97 -15.18
C PHE A 57 -39.04 1.05 -15.88
N SER A 58 -38.94 0.53 -17.10
CA SER A 58 -37.72 0.57 -17.92
C SER A 58 -37.35 2.00 -18.28
N SER A 59 -38.32 2.84 -18.67
CA SER A 59 -38.08 4.25 -18.99
C SER A 59 -37.59 5.04 -17.77
N PHE A 60 -38.26 4.91 -16.63
CA PHE A 60 -37.81 5.54 -15.38
C PHE A 60 -36.45 5.01 -14.92
N SER A 61 -36.20 3.71 -15.06
CA SER A 61 -34.91 3.10 -14.79
C SER A 61 -33.83 3.71 -15.69
N PHE A 62 -34.13 4.01 -16.95
CA PHE A 62 -33.18 4.65 -17.87
C PHE A 62 -32.90 6.12 -17.50
N PHE A 63 -33.89 6.87 -17.02
CA PHE A 63 -33.68 8.26 -16.55
C PHE A 63 -32.90 8.33 -15.22
N VAL A 64 -33.17 7.40 -14.28
CA VAL A 64 -32.43 7.30 -13.02
C VAL A 64 -31.02 6.75 -13.26
N SER A 65 -30.92 5.70 -14.08
CA SER A 65 -29.64 5.09 -14.43
C SER A 65 -28.81 5.99 -15.33
N GLY A 66 -29.39 6.81 -16.21
CA GLY A 66 -28.64 7.76 -17.04
C GLY A 66 -27.85 8.77 -16.21
N LYS A 67 -28.42 9.26 -15.11
CA LYS A 67 -27.70 10.13 -14.16
C LYS A 67 -26.70 9.37 -13.29
N VAL A 68 -26.93 8.09 -13.02
CA VAL A 68 -26.04 7.23 -12.22
C VAL A 68 -24.90 6.66 -13.08
N ILE A 69 -25.10 6.47 -14.39
CA ILE A 69 -24.11 5.96 -15.34
C ILE A 69 -23.10 7.06 -15.71
N GLU A 70 -23.53 8.31 -15.90
CA GLU A 70 -22.59 9.42 -16.13
C GLU A 70 -21.69 9.69 -14.90
N ALA A 71 -22.25 9.52 -13.69
CA ALA A 71 -21.47 9.58 -12.45
C ALA A 71 -20.51 8.38 -12.30
N LYS A 72 -20.94 7.18 -12.70
CA LYS A 72 -20.12 5.95 -12.65
C LYS A 72 -19.05 5.88 -13.74
N GLU A 73 -19.26 6.44 -14.93
CA GLU A 73 -18.24 6.51 -15.99
C GLU A 73 -17.09 7.43 -15.58
N LYS A 74 -17.40 8.56 -14.92
CA LYS A 74 -16.37 9.42 -14.30
C LYS A 74 -15.61 8.68 -13.21
N GLU A 75 -16.27 7.85 -12.42
CA GLU A 75 -15.66 7.05 -11.35
C GLU A 75 -14.78 5.90 -11.90
N ILE A 76 -15.19 5.25 -12.99
CA ILE A 76 -14.43 4.18 -13.67
C ILE A 76 -13.17 4.75 -14.35
N LEU A 77 -13.25 5.93 -14.97
CA LEU A 77 -12.09 6.61 -15.57
C LEU A 77 -11.11 7.10 -14.48
N LYS A 78 -11.62 7.62 -13.36
CA LYS A 78 -10.80 8.07 -12.24
C LYS A 78 -10.09 6.91 -11.53
N THR A 79 -10.75 5.76 -11.38
CA THR A 79 -10.16 4.55 -10.80
C THR A 79 -9.01 4.00 -11.65
N ARG A 80 -9.13 4.05 -12.98
CA ARG A 80 -8.05 3.61 -13.90
C ARG A 80 -6.84 4.56 -13.91
N ILE A 81 -7.06 5.86 -13.69
CA ILE A 81 -5.98 6.86 -13.55
C ILE A 81 -5.25 6.70 -12.21
N VAL A 82 -5.97 6.45 -11.11
CA VAL A 82 -5.37 6.23 -9.78
C VAL A 82 -4.55 4.92 -9.75
N TYR A 83 -5.01 3.86 -10.43
CA TYR A 83 -4.22 2.63 -10.57
C TYR A 83 -2.90 2.83 -11.32
N ARG A 84 -2.88 3.70 -12.35
CA ARG A 84 -1.63 4.06 -13.06
C ARG A 84 -0.75 5.00 -12.25
N GLY A 85 -1.33 5.87 -11.43
CA GLY A 85 -0.61 6.70 -10.46
C GLY A 85 0.11 5.86 -9.41
N LEU A 86 -0.57 4.86 -8.80
CA LEU A 86 0.03 3.97 -7.81
C LEU A 86 1.07 3.02 -8.41
N LEU A 87 0.90 2.52 -9.64
CA LEU A 87 1.94 1.71 -10.29
C LEU A 87 3.19 2.51 -10.69
N SER A 88 3.02 3.79 -11.06
CA SER A 88 4.17 4.71 -11.23
C SER A 88 4.87 4.98 -9.90
N GLU A 89 4.14 4.89 -8.78
CA GLU A 89 4.69 5.02 -7.44
C GLU A 89 5.51 3.79 -7.03
N ILE A 90 5.12 2.57 -7.44
CA ILE A 90 5.87 1.34 -7.14
C ILE A 90 7.26 1.33 -7.78
N SER A 91 7.42 1.83 -9.01
CA SER A 91 8.75 1.98 -9.63
C SER A 91 9.60 3.01 -8.88
N ASN A 92 8.99 4.10 -8.40
CA ASN A 92 9.66 5.09 -7.56
C ASN A 92 10.03 4.52 -6.16
N TYR A 93 9.22 3.66 -5.56
CA TYR A 93 9.55 2.98 -4.30
C TYR A 93 10.69 1.99 -4.48
N GLN A 94 10.70 1.19 -5.55
CA GLN A 94 11.81 0.29 -5.84
C GLN A 94 13.12 1.06 -6.07
N SER A 95 13.08 2.14 -6.87
CA SER A 95 14.25 3.01 -7.08
C SER A 95 14.75 3.63 -5.78
N LYS A 96 13.84 4.10 -4.90
CA LYS A 96 14.20 4.62 -3.58
C LYS A 96 14.78 3.55 -2.66
N PHE A 97 14.29 2.32 -2.70
CA PHE A 97 14.84 1.20 -1.93
C PHE A 97 16.24 0.81 -2.41
N THR A 98 16.49 0.83 -3.72
CA THR A 98 17.83 0.58 -4.27
C THR A 98 18.80 1.69 -3.88
N ILE A 99 18.41 2.96 -4.01
CA ILE A 99 19.26 4.09 -3.60
C ILE A 99 19.53 4.05 -2.08
N LEU A 100 18.51 3.80 -1.27
CA LEU A 100 18.67 3.77 0.18
C LEU A 100 19.55 2.59 0.63
N THR A 101 19.44 1.43 -0.02
CA THR A 101 20.31 0.28 0.25
C THR A 101 21.75 0.55 -0.18
N ASP A 102 21.96 1.14 -1.36
CA ASP A 102 23.29 1.51 -1.88
C ASP A 102 23.97 2.58 -1.00
N ASP A 103 23.23 3.59 -0.55
CA ASP A 103 23.73 4.60 0.40
C ASP A 103 24.06 3.98 1.76
N LEU A 104 23.25 3.02 2.24
CA LEU A 104 23.50 2.34 3.51
C LEU A 104 24.74 1.43 3.44
N GLU A 105 24.94 0.75 2.30
CA GLU A 105 26.11 -0.08 2.02
C GLU A 105 27.39 0.77 1.98
N LYS A 106 27.39 1.86 1.21
CA LYS A 106 28.53 2.80 1.15
C LYS A 106 28.85 3.41 2.52
N ASN A 107 27.84 3.77 3.30
CA ASN A 107 28.03 4.28 4.65
C ASN A 107 28.59 3.21 5.59
N HIS A 108 28.16 1.95 5.44
CA HIS A 108 28.68 0.84 6.21
C HIS A 108 30.15 0.55 5.88
N GLU A 109 30.52 0.52 4.60
CA GLU A 109 31.92 0.39 4.16
C GLU A 109 32.79 1.53 4.70
N SER A 110 32.30 2.78 4.64
CA SER A 110 33.01 3.93 5.17
C SER A 110 33.22 3.84 6.68
N MET A 111 32.17 3.43 7.42
CA MET A 111 32.25 3.21 8.86
C MET A 111 33.24 2.10 9.22
N LEU A 112 33.24 0.98 8.49
CA LEU A 112 34.23 -0.10 8.69
C LEU A 112 35.66 0.42 8.45
N GLY A 113 35.88 1.19 7.39
CA GLY A 113 37.18 1.81 7.11
C GLY A 113 37.61 2.79 8.20
N LEU A 114 36.68 3.57 8.78
CA LEU A 114 36.96 4.47 9.90
C LEU A 114 37.30 3.69 11.18
N VAL A 115 36.60 2.60 11.47
CA VAL A 115 36.86 1.73 12.63
C VAL A 115 38.23 1.07 12.49
N GLU A 116 38.55 0.52 11.32
CA GLU A 116 39.85 -0.08 11.04
C GLU A 116 40.99 0.95 11.17
N LYS A 117 40.80 2.15 10.60
CA LYS A 117 41.78 3.24 10.72
C LYS A 117 41.96 3.67 12.18
N ASN A 118 40.88 3.74 12.96
CA ASN A 118 40.96 4.07 14.38
C ASN A 118 41.71 2.99 15.17
N ALA A 119 41.42 1.71 14.93
CA ALA A 119 42.13 0.60 15.56
C ALA A 119 43.64 0.62 15.24
N ASN A 120 43.99 0.83 13.96
CA ASN A 120 45.38 0.98 13.53
C ASN A 120 46.07 2.19 14.19
N LEU A 121 45.39 3.35 14.28
CA LEU A 121 45.91 4.53 14.95
C LEU A 121 46.14 4.28 16.45
N GLN A 122 45.21 3.61 17.14
CA GLN A 122 45.37 3.24 18.55
C GLN A 122 46.55 2.28 18.76
N GLN A 123 46.70 1.28 17.89
CA GLN A 123 47.82 0.34 17.95
C GLN A 123 49.16 1.06 17.73
N ASN A 124 49.23 1.94 16.73
CA ASN A 124 50.42 2.75 16.45
C ASN A 124 50.76 3.68 17.60
N LEU A 125 49.76 4.33 18.21
CA LEU A 125 49.96 5.19 19.38
C LEU A 125 50.46 4.39 20.58
N SER A 126 49.87 3.23 20.86
CA SER A 126 50.32 2.31 21.92
C SER A 126 51.78 1.87 21.71
N THR A 127 52.12 1.52 20.47
CA THR A 127 53.47 1.10 20.08
C THR A 127 54.47 2.25 20.17
N ALA A 128 54.11 3.44 19.70
CA ALA A 128 54.94 4.64 19.83
C ALA A 128 55.16 5.01 21.30
N LYS A 129 54.11 4.92 22.12
CA LYS A 129 54.18 5.15 23.57
C LYS A 129 55.09 4.14 24.25
N SER A 130 54.99 2.84 23.94
CA SER A 130 55.85 1.81 24.53
C SER A 130 57.32 1.98 24.11
N LYS A 131 57.57 2.36 22.85
CA LYS A 131 58.92 2.68 22.34
C LYS A 131 59.51 3.92 23.03
N LEU A 132 58.72 4.96 23.24
CA LEU A 132 59.13 6.15 24.01
C LEU A 132 59.45 5.81 25.47
N VAL A 133 58.60 5.03 26.13
CA VAL A 133 58.81 4.62 27.53
C VAL A 133 60.08 3.77 27.66
N SER A 134 60.28 2.79 26.77
CA SER A 134 61.48 1.95 26.78
C SER A 134 62.75 2.73 26.47
N SER A 135 62.72 3.65 25.49
CA SER A 135 63.85 4.55 25.19
C SER A 135 64.18 5.46 26.37
N LYS A 136 63.16 6.09 26.99
CA LYS A 136 63.35 6.92 28.19
C LYS A 136 63.92 6.12 29.37
N ARG A 137 63.47 4.88 29.56
CA ARG A 137 64.01 3.98 30.60
C ARG A 137 65.48 3.65 30.33
N ARG A 138 65.84 3.28 29.10
CA ARG A 138 67.23 2.99 28.70
C ARG A 138 68.14 4.19 28.93
N PHE A 139 67.74 5.37 28.47
CA PHE A 139 68.51 6.60 28.68
C PHE A 139 68.68 6.93 30.18
N LYS A 140 67.62 6.76 30.98
CA LYS A 140 67.71 6.96 32.43
C LYS A 140 68.65 5.95 33.09
N THR A 141 68.61 4.68 32.71
CA THR A 141 69.52 3.67 33.26
C THR A 141 70.97 3.95 32.89
N GLU A 142 71.22 4.39 31.64
CA GLU A 142 72.54 4.72 31.13
C GLU A 142 73.12 5.96 31.85
N LEU A 143 72.31 7.00 32.06
CA LEU A 143 72.71 8.16 32.88
C LEU A 143 73.04 7.76 34.32
N VAL A 144 72.27 6.86 34.92
CA VAL A 144 72.52 6.39 36.30
C VAL A 144 73.80 5.57 36.37
N SER A 145 74.07 4.68 35.42
CA SER A 145 75.33 3.92 35.37
C SER A 145 76.53 4.82 35.12
N SER A 146 76.42 5.76 34.17
CA SER A 146 77.46 6.73 33.88
C SER A 146 77.76 7.61 35.11
N LYS A 147 76.72 8.13 35.79
CA LYS A 147 76.88 8.88 37.04
C LYS A 147 77.58 8.06 38.13
N ARG A 148 77.16 6.81 38.34
CA ARG A 148 77.78 5.92 39.34
C ARG A 148 79.26 5.67 39.03
N GLN A 149 79.59 5.48 37.76
CA GLN A 149 80.95 5.29 37.32
C GLN A 149 81.81 6.53 37.64
N TYR A 150 81.34 7.74 37.32
CA TYR A 150 82.02 8.97 37.70
C TYR A 150 82.21 9.12 39.21
N GLU A 151 81.19 8.80 40.02
CA GLU A 151 81.33 8.83 41.49
C GLU A 151 82.36 7.82 41.99
N THR A 152 82.41 6.59 41.43
CA THR A 152 83.42 5.59 41.82
C THR A 152 84.84 6.01 41.42
N GLU A 153 85.01 6.62 40.24
CA GLU A 153 86.30 7.13 39.78
C GLU A 153 86.81 8.24 40.71
N LEU A 154 85.95 9.20 41.09
CA LEU A 154 86.27 10.28 42.03
C LEU A 154 86.69 9.75 43.41
N VAL A 155 85.94 8.79 43.97
CA VAL A 155 86.27 8.18 45.27
C VAL A 155 87.61 7.44 45.21
N SER A 156 87.88 6.71 44.12
CA SER A 156 89.15 5.98 43.94
C SER A 156 90.35 6.93 43.76
N SER A 157 90.15 8.08 43.11
CA SER A 157 91.19 9.08 42.94
C SER A 157 91.50 9.79 44.25
N LYS A 158 90.48 10.04 45.08
CA LYS A 158 90.65 10.65 46.41
C LYS A 158 91.40 9.72 47.36
N ARG A 159 91.04 8.43 47.44
CA ARG A 159 91.79 7.45 48.25
C ARG A 159 93.27 7.37 47.86
N ARG A 160 93.58 7.41 46.56
CA ARG A 160 94.96 7.42 46.08
C ARG A 160 95.73 8.67 46.49
N GLN A 161 95.08 9.82 46.65
CA GLN A 161 95.73 11.01 47.19
C GLN A 161 95.99 10.89 48.70
N ASP A 162 95.05 10.30 49.44
CA ASP A 162 95.17 10.13 50.90
C ASP A 162 96.24 9.07 51.30
N GLU A 163 96.58 8.12 50.42
CA GLU A 163 97.65 7.12 50.65
C GLU A 163 99.08 7.65 50.37
N ILE A 164 99.21 8.81 49.72
CA ILE A 164 100.50 9.40 49.32
C ILE A 164 100.88 10.58 50.25
N ALA A 165 99.97 11.02 51.13
CA ALA A 165 100.16 12.07 52.12
C ALA A 165 100.48 11.49 53.51
#